data_AF-A0A9E5NWS8-F1
#
_entry.id   AF-A0A9E5NWS8-F1
#
_cell.length_a   1.000
_cell.length_b   1.000
_cell.length_c   1.000
_cell.angle_alpha   90.00
_cell.angle_beta   90.00
_cell.angle_gamma   90.00
#
_symmetry.space_group_name_H-M   'P 1'
#
loop_
_entity.id
_entity.type
_entity.pdbx_description
1 polymer ?
#
loop_
_entity_poly.entity_id
_entity_poly.type
_entity_poly.pdbx_seq_one_letter_code
_entity_poly.pdbx_strand_id
1 'polypeptide(L)'
;STLILPTNELKNLRQANMIYGPTQSGVAKAIVDGLAQRVIPESTMYSHMIIVQAAVHPRALDRRILHKNAYAATDSAVRKAFER
;
A
#
# COMPACT_ATOMS: atom_id res chain seq x y z
N SER A 1 8.24 -9.86 0.00
CA SER A 1 8.54 -8.75 0.94
C SER A 1 8.02 -7.44 0.36
N THR A 2 7.67 -6.45 1.20
CA THR A 2 7.12 -5.16 0.75
C THR A 2 7.79 -3.98 1.46
N LEU A 3 8.29 -3.02 0.70
CA LEU A 3 8.84 -1.75 1.19
C LEU A 3 7.84 -0.62 0.94
N ILE A 4 7.50 0.16 1.97
CA ILE A 4 6.60 1.32 1.87
C ILE A 4 7.38 2.59 2.17
N LEU A 5 7.37 3.53 1.21
CA LEU A 5 8.08 4.80 1.28
C LEU A 5 7.08 5.96 1.16
N PRO A 6 7.14 6.99 2.01
CA PRO A 6 6.30 8.16 1.85
C PRO A 6 6.79 9.01 0.66
N THR A 7 5.88 9.50 -0.17
CA THR A 7 6.22 10.45 -1.24
C THR A 7 6.54 11.84 -0.68
N ASN A 8 5.83 12.26 0.36
CA ASN A 8 5.98 13.58 0.98
C ASN A 8 6.84 13.49 2.23
N GLU A 9 7.61 14.55 2.51
CA GLU A 9 8.34 14.71 3.77
C GLU A 9 7.36 14.64 4.98
N LEU A 10 7.70 13.81 5.97
CA LEU A 10 6.93 13.66 7.19
C LEU A 10 7.45 14.63 8.26
N LYS A 11 6.64 15.62 8.62
CA LYS A 11 7.02 16.72 9.52
C LYS A 11 6.66 16.50 10.99
N ASN A 12 5.87 15.48 11.29
CA ASN A 12 5.46 15.15 12.66
C ASN A 12 4.96 13.71 12.78
N LEU A 13 4.86 13.22 14.02
CA LEU A 13 4.38 11.88 14.33
C LEU A 13 2.96 11.61 13.84
N ARG A 14 2.08 12.62 13.78
CA ARG A 14 0.73 12.43 13.24
C ARG A 14 0.78 12.02 11.77
N GLN A 15 1.60 12.68 10.97
CA GLN A 15 1.77 12.33 9.55
C GLN A 15 2.39 10.93 9.39
N ALA A 16 3.41 10.60 10.19
CA ALA A 16 3.96 9.25 10.23
C ALA A 16 2.89 8.20 10.59
N ASN A 17 2.04 8.47 11.56
CA ASN A 17 0.94 7.59 11.98
C ASN A 17 -0.18 7.45 10.93
N MET A 18 -0.26 8.35 9.94
CA MET A 18 -1.17 8.20 8.79
C MET A 18 -0.57 7.31 7.71
N ILE A 19 0.75 7.36 7.48
CA ILE A 19 1.44 6.48 6.54
C ILE A 19 1.56 5.06 7.14
N TYR A 20 2.23 4.93 8.29
CA TYR A 20 2.56 3.64 8.90
C TYR A 20 1.43 3.07 9.78
N GLY A 21 0.20 3.55 9.58
CA GLY A 21 -1.00 3.04 10.22
C GLY A 21 -2.05 2.64 9.17
N PRO A 22 -3.04 3.50 8.89
CA PRO A 22 -4.13 3.16 7.99
C PRO A 22 -3.66 2.89 6.56
N THR A 23 -2.72 3.71 6.04
CA THR A 23 -2.20 3.54 4.68
C THR A 23 -1.43 2.23 4.54
N GLN A 24 -0.47 1.96 5.43
CA GLN A 24 0.26 0.69 5.47
C GLN A 24 -0.68 -0.51 5.58
N SER A 25 -1.70 -0.46 6.44
CA SER A 25 -2.66 -1.57 6.57
C SER A 25 -3.49 -1.79 5.30
N GLY A 26 -3.88 -0.72 4.60
CA GLY A 26 -4.60 -0.82 3.32
C GLY A 26 -3.74 -1.45 2.23
N VAL A 27 -2.49 -0.99 2.11
CA VAL A 27 -1.49 -1.56 1.19
C VAL A 27 -1.29 -3.06 1.47
N ALA A 28 -1.06 -3.43 2.74
CA ALA A 28 -0.83 -4.82 3.12
C ALA A 28 -2.04 -5.71 2.80
N LYS A 29 -3.26 -5.24 3.10
CA LYS A 29 -4.49 -5.98 2.82
C LYS A 29 -4.67 -6.23 1.32
N ALA A 30 -4.38 -5.24 0.47
CA ALA A 30 -4.47 -5.39 -0.98
C ALA A 30 -3.48 -6.43 -1.52
N ILE A 31 -2.26 -6.48 -0.99
CA ILE A 31 -1.26 -7.48 -1.39
C ILE A 31 -1.67 -8.89 -0.94
N VAL A 32 -2.15 -9.04 0.30
CA VAL A 32 -2.64 -10.33 0.82
C VAL A 32 -3.83 -10.82 -0.01
N ASP A 33 -4.76 -9.93 -0.35
CA ASP A 33 -5.91 -10.29 -1.19
C ASP A 33 -5.49 -10.64 -2.61
N GLY A 34 -4.52 -9.92 -3.18
CA GLY A 34 -3.94 -10.23 -4.49
C GLY A 34 -3.31 -11.62 -4.54
N LEU A 35 -2.64 -12.05 -3.48
CA LEU A 35 -2.13 -13.42 -3.34
C LEU A 35 -3.27 -14.43 -3.22
N ALA A 36 -4.25 -14.18 -2.34
CA ALA A 36 -5.39 -15.08 -2.13
C ALA A 36 -6.23 -15.28 -3.41
N GLN A 37 -6.36 -14.23 -4.21
CA GLN A 37 -7.07 -14.25 -5.50
C GLN A 37 -6.18 -14.73 -6.66
N ARG A 38 -4.92 -15.09 -6.40
CA ARG A 38 -3.92 -15.51 -7.41
C ARG A 38 -3.63 -14.48 -8.50
N VAL A 39 -3.88 -13.19 -8.21
CA VAL A 39 -3.42 -12.07 -9.05
C VAL A 39 -1.90 -11.95 -8.94
N ILE A 40 -1.36 -12.11 -7.73
CA ILE A 40 0.08 -12.23 -7.49
C ILE A 40 0.40 -13.72 -7.44
N PRO A 41 1.25 -14.26 -8.34
CA PRO A 41 1.70 -15.64 -8.28
C PRO A 41 2.48 -15.92 -6.98
N GLU A 42 2.29 -17.09 -6.36
CA GLU A 42 3.00 -17.43 -5.12
C GLU A 42 4.52 -17.45 -5.29
N SER A 43 5.01 -17.87 -6.47
CA SER A 43 6.44 -17.87 -6.80
C SER A 43 7.08 -16.49 -6.73
N THR A 44 6.31 -15.42 -6.94
CA THR A 44 6.73 -14.03 -6.82
C THR A 44 7.13 -13.68 -5.39
N MET A 45 6.56 -14.33 -4.37
CA MET A 45 6.85 -14.03 -2.95
C MET A 45 8.32 -14.23 -2.59
N TYR A 46 9.01 -15.17 -3.24
CA TYR A 46 10.40 -15.53 -2.96
C TYR A 46 11.41 -14.85 -3.89
N SER A 47 10.94 -14.35 -5.03
CA SER A 47 11.79 -13.84 -6.11
C SER A 47 11.71 -12.32 -6.29
N HIS A 48 10.64 -11.68 -5.79
CA HIS A 48 10.39 -10.26 -6.00
C HIS A 48 10.17 -9.50 -4.70
N MET A 49 10.42 -8.20 -4.77
CA MET A 49 10.10 -7.23 -3.73
C MET A 49 9.12 -6.20 -4.30
N ILE A 50 8.02 -5.96 -3.57
CA ILE A 50 7.07 -4.91 -3.92
C ILE A 50 7.55 -3.60 -3.27
N ILE A 51 7.68 -2.54 -4.07
CA ILE A 51 7.98 -1.20 -3.58
C ILE A 51 6.74 -0.33 -3.77
N VAL A 52 6.24 0.23 -2.67
CA VAL A 52 5.05 1.09 -2.67
C VAL A 52 5.46 2.48 -2.24
N GLN A 53 5.29 3.44 -3.15
CA GLN A 53 5.41 4.85 -2.84
C GLN A 53 4.03 5.40 -2.48
N ALA A 54 3.84 5.78 -1.22
CA ALA A 54 2.56 6.19 -0.68
C ALA A 54 2.49 7.72 -0.49
N ALA A 55 1.52 8.35 -1.15
CA ALA A 55 1.24 9.77 -0.99
C ALA A 55 0.03 9.96 -0.07
N VAL A 56 0.22 10.74 1.00
CA VAL A 56 -0.86 11.16 1.91
C VAL A 56 -0.80 12.65 2.08
N HIS A 57 -1.92 13.32 1.83
CA HIS A 57 -1.98 14.76 2.00
C HIS A 57 -1.67 15.15 3.47
N PRO A 58 -0.81 16.15 3.74
CA PRO A 58 -0.36 16.50 5.11
C PRO A 58 -1.46 16.85 6.12
N ARG A 59 -2.64 17.23 5.61
CA ARG A 59 -3.86 17.57 6.37
C ARG A 59 -4.90 16.45 6.41
N ALA A 60 -4.59 15.25 5.90
CA ALA A 60 -5.51 14.12 6.00
C ALA A 60 -5.69 13.70 7.47
N LEU A 61 -6.94 13.53 7.89
CA LEU A 61 -7.31 13.18 9.26
C LEU A 61 -8.15 11.90 9.34
N ASP A 62 -8.89 11.56 8.28
CA ASP A 62 -9.74 10.37 8.25
C ASP A 62 -8.93 9.11 7.92
N ARG A 63 -8.67 8.31 8.97
CA ARG A 63 -7.94 7.04 8.87
C ARG A 63 -8.68 6.00 8.04
N ARG A 64 -10.02 5.98 8.07
CA ARG A 64 -10.83 4.99 7.34
C ARG A 64 -10.76 5.26 5.83
N ILE A 65 -10.87 6.53 5.44
CA ILE A 65 -10.71 6.93 4.04
C ILE A 65 -9.30 6.62 3.53
N LEU A 66 -8.26 6.90 4.34
CA LEU A 66 -6.88 6.57 3.97
C LEU A 66 -6.68 5.07 3.75
N HIS A 67 -7.18 4.23 4.65
CA HIS A 67 -7.12 2.77 4.48
C HIS A 67 -7.82 2.34 3.18
N LYS A 68 -9.07 2.78 2.97
CA LYS A 68 -9.87 2.41 1.79
C LYS A 68 -9.17 2.83 0.49
N ASN A 69 -8.65 4.05 0.44
CA ASN A 69 -8.00 4.59 -0.75
C ASN A 69 -6.67 3.89 -1.01
N ALA A 70 -5.88 3.65 0.03
CA ALA A 70 -4.62 2.91 -0.08
C ALA A 70 -4.87 1.48 -0.60
N TYR A 71 -5.86 0.78 -0.05
CA TYR A 71 -6.26 -0.54 -0.52
C TYR A 71 -6.63 -0.52 -2.00
N ALA A 72 -7.58 0.34 -2.39
CA ALA A 72 -8.07 0.40 -3.77
C ALA A 72 -6.97 0.77 -4.78
N ALA A 73 -6.10 1.72 -4.41
CA ALA A 73 -4.98 2.12 -5.25
C ALA A 73 -3.96 0.99 -5.42
N THR A 74 -3.62 0.28 -4.32
CA THR A 74 -2.68 -0.84 -4.38
C THR A 74 -3.25 -2.04 -5.14
N ASP A 75 -4.51 -2.42 -4.93
CA ASP A 75 -5.15 -3.50 -5.68
C ASP A 75 -5.14 -3.22 -7.19
N SER A 76 -5.52 -2.00 -7.59
CA SER A 76 -5.47 -1.60 -9.00
C SER A 76 -4.05 -1.62 -9.57
N ALA A 77 -3.06 -1.15 -8.81
CA ALA A 77 -1.66 -1.14 -9.24
C ALA A 77 -1.09 -2.56 -9.39
N VAL A 78 -1.40 -3.45 -8.44
CA VAL A 78 -0.98 -4.86 -8.48
C VAL A 78 -1.58 -5.56 -9.68
N ARG A 79 -2.89 -5.45 -9.93
CA ARG A 79 -3.54 -6.06 -11.10
C ARG A 79 -2.86 -5.63 -12.39
N LYS A 80 -2.67 -4.32 -12.59
CA LYS A 80 -1.98 -3.78 -13.77
C LYS A 80 -0.55 -4.30 -13.93
N ALA A 81 0.16 -4.57 -12.83
CA ALA A 81 1.51 -5.09 -12.88
C ALA A 81 1.58 -6.55 -13.35
N PHE A 82 0.53 -7.35 -13.09
CA PHE A 82 0.46 -8.77 -13.45
C PHE A 82 -0.52 -9.08 -14.62
N GLU A 83 -1.23 -8.07 -15.15
CA GLU A 83 -2.09 -8.17 -16.34
C GLU A 83 -1.30 -8.19 -17.67
N ARG A 84 0.02 -7.99 -17.64
CA ARG A 84 0.92 -8.06 -18.81
C ARG A 84 1.74 -9.33 -18.77
#